data_AF-A0A2S8BQP9-F1
#
_entry.id   AF-A0A2S8BQP9-F1
#
_cell.length_a   1.000
_cell.length_b   1.000
_cell.length_c   1.000
_cell.angle_alpha   90.00
_cell.angle_beta   90.00
_cell.angle_gamma   90.00
#
_symmetry.space_group_name_H-M   'P 1'
#
loop_
_entity.id
_entity.type
_entity.pdbx_description
1 polymer ?
#
loop_
_entity_poly.entity_id
_entity_poly.type
_entity_poly.pdbx_seq_one_letter_code
_entity_poly.pdbx_strand_id
1 'polypeptide(L)'
;MWLAIVSPAALARIEAIAASGRWVPDFLSLPIAVDNSLKNQTYNTPAIATLALLAEQVDWLLGNGGLDWAVKRTADSSQRLYTWAQARPYTTPFVTDPALRSQVVGTIDFADEVDAAAVAKVLRANDIVDTEPYRKLGRNQLRVAMFPAVEPDDVSALTECIDWVVERL
;
A
#
# COMPACT_ATOMS: atom_id res chain seq x y z
N MET A 1 -11.79 -6.88 9.13
CA MET A 1 -10.83 -7.40 10.13
C MET A 1 -9.71 -6.40 10.27
N TRP A 2 -9.21 -6.17 11.48
CA TRP A 2 -8.05 -5.32 11.75
C TRP A 2 -7.02 -6.13 12.54
N LEU A 3 -5.75 -5.82 12.35
CA LEU A 3 -4.63 -6.42 13.08
C LEU A 3 -3.88 -5.29 13.77
N ALA A 4 -3.46 -5.49 15.02
CA ALA A 4 -2.64 -4.54 15.74
C ALA A 4 -1.53 -5.30 16.49
N ILE A 5 -0.28 -4.90 16.25
CA ILE A 5 0.84 -5.32 17.07
C ILE A 5 0.88 -4.36 18.26
N VAL A 6 0.57 -4.88 19.45
CA VAL A 6 0.43 -4.08 20.68
C VAL A 6 1.55 -4.40 21.65
N SER A 7 2.24 -3.37 22.13
CA SER A 7 3.30 -3.53 23.12
C SER A 7 2.72 -3.80 24.53
N PRO A 8 3.52 -4.34 25.47
CA PRO A 8 3.09 -4.50 26.86
C PRO A 8 2.55 -3.20 27.49
N ALA A 9 3.17 -2.06 27.19
CA ALA A 9 2.70 -0.75 27.66
C ALA A 9 1.34 -0.36 27.06
N ALA A 10 1.09 -0.71 25.79
CA ALA A 10 -0.20 -0.48 25.15
C ALA A 10 -1.31 -1.37 25.76
N LEU A 11 -1.00 -2.64 26.07
CA LEU A 11 -1.92 -3.55 26.75
C LEU A 11 -2.30 -3.02 28.15
N ALA A 12 -1.31 -2.60 28.95
CA ALA A 12 -1.56 -1.98 30.26
C ALA A 12 -2.40 -0.70 30.16
N ARG A 13 -2.21 0.08 29.09
CA ARG A 13 -3.03 1.26 28.82
C ARG A 13 -4.48 0.91 28.47
N ILE A 14 -4.70 -0.12 27.66
CA ILE A 14 -6.04 -0.61 27.32
C ILE A 14 -6.80 -0.99 28.60
N GLU A 15 -6.14 -1.75 29.49
CA GLU A 15 -6.71 -2.15 30.78
C GLU A 15 -6.99 -0.96 31.69
N ALA A 16 -6.04 -0.04 31.86
CA ALA A 16 -6.21 1.13 32.72
C ALA A 16 -7.37 2.04 32.26
N ILE A 17 -7.56 2.22 30.95
CA ILE A 17 -8.70 2.98 30.42
C ILE A 17 -10.02 2.24 30.68
N ALA A 18 -10.06 0.92 30.51
CA ALA A 18 -11.24 0.12 30.79
C ALA A 18 -11.64 0.20 32.28
N ALA A 19 -10.66 0.09 33.18
CA ALA A 19 -10.86 0.18 34.63
C ALA A 19 -11.38 1.55 35.10
N SER A 20 -11.18 2.61 34.31
CA SER A 20 -11.73 3.95 34.63
C SER A 20 -13.25 4.06 34.47
N GLY A 21 -13.90 3.04 33.89
CA GLY A 21 -15.34 3.07 33.58
C GLY A 21 -15.68 3.86 32.32
N ARG A 22 -14.69 4.22 31.48
CA ARG A 22 -14.93 4.87 30.19
C ARG A 22 -15.76 3.97 29.29
N TRP A 23 -16.97 4.42 28.94
CA TRP A 23 -17.81 3.72 27.99
C TRP A 23 -17.18 3.69 26.58
N VAL A 24 -17.29 2.55 25.92
CA VAL A 24 -16.95 2.32 24.51
C VAL A 24 -17.94 1.29 23.94
N PRO A 25 -18.43 1.44 22.69
CA PRO A 25 -19.24 0.40 22.05
C PRO A 25 -18.46 -0.91 21.94
N ASP A 26 -19.12 -2.05 22.18
CA ASP A 26 -18.45 -3.37 22.21
C ASP A 26 -17.68 -3.67 20.92
N PHE A 27 -18.25 -3.30 19.76
CA PHE A 27 -17.60 -3.47 18.46
C PHE A 27 -16.26 -2.71 18.31
N LEU A 28 -16.08 -1.64 19.08
CA LEU A 28 -14.87 -0.80 19.10
C LEU A 28 -14.02 -1.00 20.37
N SER A 29 -14.38 -1.98 21.21
CA SER A 29 -13.76 -2.21 22.50
C SER A 29 -12.44 -2.98 22.35
N LEU A 30 -11.31 -2.28 22.52
CA LEU A 30 -9.99 -2.92 22.58
C LEU A 30 -9.87 -3.98 23.70
N PRO A 31 -10.42 -3.78 24.92
CA PRO A 31 -10.41 -4.83 25.95
C PRO A 31 -11.08 -6.13 25.48
N ILE A 32 -12.25 -6.04 24.84
CA ILE A 32 -12.95 -7.21 24.29
C ILE A 32 -12.12 -7.85 23.17
N ALA A 33 -11.56 -7.04 22.27
CA ALA A 33 -10.73 -7.55 21.18
C ALA A 33 -9.46 -8.27 21.70
N VAL A 34 -8.80 -7.74 22.73
CA VAL A 34 -7.64 -8.37 23.38
C VAL A 34 -8.02 -9.70 24.02
N ASP A 35 -9.09 -9.74 24.82
CA ASP A 35 -9.54 -10.97 25.50
C ASP A 35 -9.84 -12.11 24.51
N ASN A 36 -10.46 -11.78 23.36
CA ASN A 36 -10.71 -12.74 22.28
C ASN A 36 -9.42 -13.13 21.55
N SER A 37 -8.53 -12.16 21.27
CA SER A 37 -7.29 -12.42 20.51
C SER A 37 -6.38 -13.41 21.22
N LEU A 38 -6.29 -13.35 22.55
CA LEU A 38 -5.51 -14.30 23.37
C LEU A 38 -6.01 -15.74 23.29
N LYS A 39 -7.22 -15.96 22.75
CA LYS A 39 -7.88 -17.26 22.60
C LYS A 39 -8.00 -17.69 21.12
N ASN A 40 -7.28 -17.02 20.22
CA ASN A 40 -7.40 -17.19 18.76
C ASN A 40 -8.83 -16.92 18.24
N GLN A 41 -9.50 -15.91 18.79
CA GLN A 41 -10.86 -15.54 18.45
C GLN A 41 -10.97 -14.05 18.10
N THR A 42 -12.07 -13.68 17.47
CA THR A 42 -12.52 -12.30 17.34
C THR A 42 -13.87 -12.16 18.03
N TYR A 43 -14.22 -10.94 18.46
CA TYR A 43 -15.47 -10.66 19.17
C TYR A 43 -16.72 -11.18 18.43
N ASN A 44 -16.80 -10.93 17.13
CA ASN A 44 -17.86 -11.41 16.24
C ASN A 44 -17.25 -12.23 15.09
N THR A 45 -18.10 -12.91 14.32
CA THR A 45 -17.68 -13.82 13.23
C THR A 45 -16.79 -13.11 12.20
N PRO A 46 -15.53 -13.55 12.03
CA PRO A 46 -14.63 -12.99 11.01
C PRO A 46 -14.84 -13.68 9.65
N ALA A 47 -14.38 -13.04 8.58
CA ALA A 47 -14.37 -13.65 7.25
C ALA A 47 -13.21 -14.66 7.14
N ILE A 48 -13.54 -15.94 6.95
CA ILE A 48 -12.55 -17.02 6.82
C ILE A 48 -11.62 -16.78 5.63
N ALA A 49 -12.16 -16.36 4.48
CA ALA A 49 -11.34 -16.08 3.29
C ALA A 49 -10.26 -15.03 3.55
N THR A 50 -10.56 -13.98 4.33
CA THR A 50 -9.58 -12.95 4.68
C THR A 50 -8.47 -13.52 5.58
N LEU A 51 -8.82 -14.38 6.54
CA LEU A 51 -7.84 -15.04 7.41
C LEU A 51 -6.94 -16.00 6.62
N ALA A 52 -7.51 -16.80 5.72
CA ALA A 52 -6.76 -17.75 4.90
C ALA A 52 -5.77 -17.04 3.97
N LEU A 53 -6.19 -16.00 3.25
CA LEU A 53 -5.30 -15.23 2.36
C LEU A 53 -4.21 -14.47 3.14
N LEU A 54 -4.53 -13.97 4.34
CA LEU A 54 -3.54 -13.35 5.22
C LEU A 54 -2.47 -14.37 5.64
N ALA A 55 -2.88 -15.54 6.11
CA ALA A 55 -1.95 -16.58 6.55
C ALA A 55 -1.02 -17.03 5.42
N GLU A 56 -1.58 -17.31 4.24
CA GLU A 56 -0.80 -17.68 3.05
C GLU A 56 0.25 -16.61 2.69
N GLN A 57 -0.13 -15.34 2.71
CA GLN A 57 0.80 -14.25 2.40
C GLN A 57 1.90 -14.10 3.46
N VAL A 58 1.57 -14.31 4.75
CA VAL A 58 2.58 -14.29 5.82
C VAL A 58 3.58 -15.43 5.64
N ASP A 59 3.10 -16.64 5.35
CA ASP A 59 3.95 -17.81 5.13
C ASP A 59 4.83 -17.64 3.89
N TRP A 60 4.29 -17.09 2.80
CA TRP A 60 5.07 -16.76 1.60
C TRP A 60 6.16 -15.73 1.88
N LEU A 61 5.85 -14.66 2.63
CA LEU A 61 6.84 -13.67 3.03
C LEU A 61 7.94 -14.31 3.90
N LEU A 62 7.58 -15.11 4.90
CA LEU A 62 8.53 -15.80 5.77
C LEU A 62 9.40 -16.79 4.99
N GLY A 63 8.81 -17.57 4.08
CA GLY A 63 9.50 -18.54 3.24
C GLY A 63 10.54 -17.91 2.29
N ASN A 64 10.32 -16.66 1.88
CA ASN A 64 11.26 -15.93 1.03
C ASN A 64 12.35 -15.16 1.79
N GLY A 65 12.37 -15.20 3.13
CA GLY A 65 13.35 -14.48 3.95
C GLY A 65 12.77 -13.34 4.80
N GLY A 66 11.44 -13.32 4.97
CA GLY A 66 10.74 -12.44 5.88
C GLY A 66 10.74 -10.97 5.47
N LEU A 67 10.70 -10.09 6.47
CA LEU A 67 10.56 -8.65 6.25
C LEU A 67 11.73 -8.05 5.46
N ASP A 68 12.96 -8.52 5.70
CA ASP A 68 14.15 -8.03 4.99
C ASP A 68 14.08 -8.32 3.49
N TRP A 69 13.55 -9.49 3.11
CA TRP A 69 13.30 -9.82 1.71
C TRP A 69 12.23 -8.92 1.11
N ALA A 70 11.12 -8.74 1.83
CA ALA A 70 10.01 -7.89 1.38
C ALA A 70 10.48 -6.46 1.12
N VAL A 71 11.24 -5.87 2.05
CA VAL A 71 11.80 -4.51 1.92
C VAL A 71 12.74 -4.41 0.72
N LYS A 72 13.63 -5.40 0.50
CA LYS A 72 14.51 -5.41 -0.68
C LYS A 72 13.71 -5.46 -1.99
N ARG A 73 12.64 -6.25 -2.03
CA ARG A 73 11.79 -6.37 -3.21
C ARG A 73 11.00 -5.09 -3.52
N THR A 74 10.47 -4.42 -2.49
CA THR A 74 9.81 -3.11 -2.66
C THR A 74 10.80 -2.01 -3.00
N ALA A 75 12.05 -2.10 -2.50
CA ALA A 75 13.12 -1.20 -2.89
C ALA A 75 13.49 -1.35 -4.38
N ASP A 76 13.62 -2.57 -4.90
CA ASP A 76 13.85 -2.82 -6.33
C ASP A 76 12.74 -2.21 -7.20
N SER A 77 11.48 -2.54 -6.89
CA SER A 77 10.30 -2.01 -7.58
C SER A 77 10.26 -0.47 -7.59
N SER A 78 10.41 0.14 -6.41
CA SER A 78 10.35 1.61 -6.29
C SER A 78 11.54 2.32 -6.91
N GLN A 79 12.74 1.72 -6.88
CA GLN A 79 13.90 2.29 -7.55
C GLN A 79 13.67 2.37 -9.06
N ARG A 80 13.07 1.34 -9.68
CA ARG A 80 12.72 1.36 -11.10
C ARG A 80 11.76 2.49 -11.44
N LEU A 81 10.66 2.60 -10.69
CA LEU A 81 9.66 3.65 -10.89
C LEU A 81 10.26 5.06 -10.70
N TYR A 82 10.98 5.31 -9.61
CA TYR A 82 11.52 6.64 -9.34
C TYR A 82 12.67 7.02 -10.28
N THR A 83 13.51 6.07 -10.68
CA THR A 83 14.56 6.31 -11.69
C THR A 83 13.95 6.68 -13.02
N TRP A 84 12.91 5.95 -13.47
CA TRP A 84 12.16 6.30 -14.66
C TRP A 84 11.54 7.71 -14.56
N ALA A 85 10.87 8.01 -13.44
CA ALA A 85 10.21 9.29 -13.23
C ALA A 85 11.19 10.48 -13.20
N GLN A 86 12.46 10.25 -12.91
CA GLN A 86 13.51 11.27 -12.96
C GLN A 86 14.16 11.39 -14.34
N ALA A 87 14.05 10.35 -15.18
CA ALA A 87 14.67 10.29 -16.50
C ALA A 87 13.76 10.83 -17.62
N ARG A 88 12.47 11.04 -17.37
CA ARG A 88 11.52 11.58 -18.35
C ARG A 88 11.23 13.05 -18.06
N PRO A 89 11.19 13.91 -19.09
CA PRO A 89 10.95 15.34 -18.90
C PRO A 89 9.50 15.66 -18.47
N TYR A 90 8.56 14.76 -18.76
CA TYR A 90 7.13 14.95 -18.44
C TYR A 90 6.72 14.35 -17.09
N THR A 91 7.64 13.80 -16.30
CA THR A 91 7.32 13.26 -14.97
C THR A 91 8.23 13.81 -13.88
N THR A 92 7.73 13.77 -12.64
CA THR A 92 8.52 14.07 -11.45
C THR A 92 7.94 13.35 -10.24
N PRO A 93 8.76 12.78 -9.33
CA PRO A 93 8.26 12.29 -8.05
C PRO A 93 7.58 13.42 -7.25
N PHE A 94 6.31 13.24 -6.90
CA PHE A 94 5.56 14.24 -6.10
C PHE A 94 6.26 14.54 -4.77
N VAL A 95 6.77 13.50 -4.12
CA VAL A 95 7.57 13.65 -2.90
C VAL A 95 8.99 14.04 -3.28
N THR A 96 9.32 15.31 -3.03
CA THR A 96 10.59 15.92 -3.44
C THR A 96 11.78 15.38 -2.65
N ASP A 97 11.64 15.24 -1.32
CA ASP A 97 12.66 14.63 -0.45
C ASP A 97 12.78 13.12 -0.74
N PRO A 98 13.91 12.63 -1.28
CA PRO A 98 14.09 11.22 -1.58
C PRO A 98 13.95 10.29 -0.37
N ALA A 99 14.27 10.76 0.84
CA ALA A 99 14.18 9.96 2.05
C ALA A 99 12.73 9.71 2.49
N LEU A 100 11.78 10.52 2.01
CA LEU A 100 10.35 10.39 2.31
C LEU A 100 9.58 9.64 1.21
N ARG A 101 10.26 9.22 0.13
CA ARG A 101 9.63 8.47 -0.95
C ARG A 101 9.28 7.06 -0.49
N SER A 102 8.00 6.71 -0.62
CA SER A 102 7.50 5.40 -0.23
C SER A 102 7.98 4.32 -1.19
N GLN A 103 8.47 3.20 -0.65
CA GLN A 103 8.81 2.04 -1.46
C GLN A 103 7.59 1.26 -1.95
N VAL A 104 6.40 1.51 -1.38
CA VAL A 104 5.21 0.68 -1.65
C VAL A 104 4.08 1.44 -2.35
N VAL A 105 4.13 2.78 -2.36
CA VAL A 105 3.17 3.61 -3.10
C VAL A 105 3.92 4.79 -3.71
N GLY A 106 4.22 4.69 -5.00
CA GLY A 106 4.82 5.77 -5.78
C GLY A 106 3.76 6.77 -6.21
N THR A 107 4.06 8.07 -6.09
CA THR A 107 3.22 9.16 -6.59
C THR A 107 4.04 10.00 -7.55
N ILE A 108 3.67 9.96 -8.83
CA ILE A 108 4.41 10.58 -9.92
C ILE A 108 3.54 11.65 -10.56
N ASP A 109 3.91 12.91 -10.37
CA ASP A 109 3.27 14.04 -11.03
C ASP A 109 3.70 14.08 -12.51
N PHE A 110 2.81 14.58 -13.36
CA PHE A 110 3.04 14.77 -14.79
C PHE A 110 3.05 16.27 -15.11
N ALA A 111 3.84 16.65 -16.12
CA ALA A 111 3.86 18.02 -16.65
C ALA A 111 2.51 18.41 -17.25
N ASP A 112 2.21 19.71 -17.33
CA ASP A 112 0.89 20.21 -17.74
C ASP A 112 0.52 19.81 -19.18
N GLU A 113 1.52 19.60 -20.04
CA GLU A 113 1.36 19.14 -21.43
C GLU A 113 0.96 17.66 -21.56
N VAL A 114 1.06 16.85 -20.50
CA VAL A 114 0.67 15.43 -20.50
C VAL A 114 -0.46 15.18 -19.51
N ASP A 115 -1.65 14.86 -20.02
CA ASP A 115 -2.81 14.52 -19.19
C ASP A 115 -2.68 13.11 -18.60
N ALA A 116 -2.29 13.02 -17.33
CA ALA A 116 -2.16 11.75 -16.61
C ALA A 116 -3.50 11.00 -16.47
N ALA A 117 -4.64 11.70 -16.47
CA ALA A 117 -5.95 11.04 -16.44
C ALA A 117 -6.26 10.39 -17.79
N ALA A 118 -5.85 11.00 -18.91
CA ALA A 118 -5.90 10.37 -20.22
C ALA A 118 -5.00 9.13 -20.28
N VAL A 119 -3.76 9.22 -19.75
CA VAL A 119 -2.86 8.07 -19.63
C VAL A 119 -3.51 6.95 -18.81
N ALA A 120 -3.99 7.24 -17.60
CA ALA A 120 -4.65 6.24 -16.73
C ALA A 120 -5.86 5.58 -17.41
N LYS A 121 -6.66 6.36 -18.17
CA LYS A 121 -7.81 5.84 -18.92
C LYS A 121 -7.38 4.85 -20.01
N VAL A 122 -6.30 5.15 -20.75
CA VAL A 122 -5.77 4.24 -21.77
C VAL A 122 -5.18 2.98 -21.12
N LEU A 123 -4.42 3.12 -20.03
CA LEU A 123 -3.91 1.98 -19.26
C LEU A 123 -5.05 1.07 -18.78
N ARG A 124 -6.10 1.65 -18.19
CA ARG A 124 -7.29 0.91 -17.72
C ARG A 124 -8.03 0.20 -18.84
N ALA A 125 -8.13 0.80 -20.02
CA ALA A 125 -8.73 0.17 -21.19
C ALA A 125 -7.93 -1.04 -21.71
N ASN A 126 -6.69 -1.22 -21.23
CA ASN A 126 -5.79 -2.31 -21.56
C ASN A 126 -5.41 -3.13 -20.30
N ASP A 127 -6.32 -3.21 -19.32
CA ASP A 127 -6.19 -4.02 -18.09
C ASP A 127 -5.04 -3.65 -17.14
N ILE A 128 -4.39 -2.51 -17.36
CA ILE A 128 -3.45 -1.89 -16.41
C ILE A 128 -4.24 -0.90 -15.55
N VAL A 129 -4.81 -1.42 -14.47
CA VAL A 129 -5.83 -0.72 -13.67
C VAL A 129 -5.26 -0.02 -12.42
N ASP A 130 -6.08 0.87 -11.86
CA ASP A 130 -5.89 1.47 -10.53
C ASP A 130 -4.63 2.32 -10.36
N THR A 131 -4.17 2.91 -11.47
CA THR A 131 -3.08 3.90 -11.51
C THR A 131 -3.55 5.34 -11.26
N GLU A 132 -4.87 5.56 -11.14
CA GLU A 132 -5.44 6.87 -10.84
C GLU A 132 -4.94 7.42 -9.49
N PRO A 133 -4.77 8.76 -9.38
CA PRO A 133 -4.33 9.35 -8.14
C PRO A 133 -5.41 9.22 -7.06
N TYR A 134 -5.06 9.56 -5.81
CA TYR A 134 -6.07 9.60 -4.76
C TYR A 134 -7.19 10.58 -5.14
N ARG A 135 -8.44 10.10 -5.18
CA ARG A 135 -9.63 10.81 -5.70
C ARG A 135 -9.85 12.24 -5.19
N LYS A 136 -9.28 12.61 -4.03
CA LYS A 136 -9.44 13.96 -3.43
C LYS A 136 -8.19 14.83 -3.57
N LEU A 137 -7.13 14.35 -4.22
CA LEU A 137 -5.86 15.08 -4.30
C LEU A 137 -5.88 16.19 -5.35
N GLY A 138 -6.62 16.01 -6.45
CA GLY A 138 -6.79 17.03 -7.49
C GLY A 138 -5.51 17.39 -8.24
N ARG A 139 -4.61 16.42 -8.46
CA ARG A 139 -3.32 16.61 -9.15
C ARG A 139 -3.26 15.81 -10.46
N ASN A 140 -2.50 16.33 -11.42
CA ASN A 140 -2.10 15.63 -12.64
C ASN A 140 -1.03 14.58 -12.29
N GLN A 141 -1.46 13.39 -11.87
CA GLN A 141 -0.60 12.41 -11.21
C GLN A 141 -1.05 10.98 -11.51
N LEU A 142 -0.10 10.06 -11.60
CA LEU A 142 -0.35 8.62 -11.42
C LEU A 142 0.13 8.14 -10.06
N ARG A 143 -0.56 7.15 -9.50
CA ARG A 143 -0.21 6.50 -8.24
C ARG A 143 -0.05 5.00 -8.45
N VAL A 144 1.12 4.47 -8.12
CA VAL A 144 1.51 3.09 -8.42
C VAL A 144 1.79 2.35 -7.12
N ALA A 145 1.04 1.27 -6.88
CA ALA A 145 1.32 0.36 -5.76
C ALA A 145 2.46 -0.60 -6.13
N MET A 146 3.37 -0.82 -5.18
CA MET A 146 4.56 -1.64 -5.33
C MET A 146 4.73 -2.53 -4.09
N PHE A 147 3.62 -3.11 -3.63
CA PHE A 147 3.63 -4.08 -2.53
C PHE A 147 4.37 -5.35 -2.94
N PRO A 148 4.81 -6.21 -2.00
CA PRO A 148 5.62 -7.39 -2.32
C PRO A 148 5.03 -8.34 -3.37
N ALA A 149 3.70 -8.40 -3.52
CA ALA A 149 3.03 -9.23 -4.50
C ALA A 149 3.19 -8.72 -5.96
N VAL A 150 3.54 -7.44 -6.16
CA VAL A 150 3.83 -6.87 -7.48
C VAL A 150 5.25 -7.30 -7.87
N GLU A 151 5.43 -7.82 -9.09
CA GLU A 151 6.76 -8.15 -9.61
C GLU A 151 7.53 -6.86 -9.95
N PRO A 152 8.82 -6.72 -9.58
CA PRO A 152 9.63 -5.56 -9.96
C PRO A 152 9.71 -5.35 -11.48
N ASP A 153 9.69 -6.43 -12.26
CA ASP A 153 9.69 -6.35 -13.72
C ASP A 153 8.36 -5.82 -14.27
N ASP A 154 7.22 -6.09 -13.62
CA ASP A 154 5.93 -5.50 -14.00
C ASP A 154 5.91 -3.98 -13.78
N VAL A 155 6.65 -3.47 -12.78
CA VAL A 155 6.83 -2.02 -12.62
C VAL A 155 7.63 -1.44 -13.78
N SER A 156 8.62 -2.18 -14.31
CA SER A 156 9.39 -1.75 -15.48
C SER A 156 8.50 -1.74 -16.72
N ALA A 157 7.74 -2.82 -16.95
CA ALA A 157 6.77 -2.90 -18.04
C ALA A 157 5.73 -1.78 -17.97
N LEU A 158 5.21 -1.47 -16.77
CA LEU A 158 4.30 -0.34 -16.57
C LEU A 158 4.90 0.98 -17.05
N THR A 159 6.16 1.26 -16.71
CA THR A 159 6.81 2.50 -17.15
C THR A 159 7.00 2.57 -18.67
N GLU A 160 7.30 1.44 -19.31
CA GLU A 160 7.36 1.34 -20.78
C GLU A 160 5.99 1.53 -21.43
N CYS A 161 4.92 0.97 -20.83
CA CYS A 161 3.55 1.21 -21.27
C CYS A 161 3.15 2.68 -21.15
N ILE A 162 3.52 3.36 -20.06
CA ILE A 162 3.27 4.80 -19.89
C ILE A 162 3.98 5.58 -21.00
N ASP A 163 5.26 5.32 -21.24
CA ASP A 163 6.03 5.99 -22.30
C ASP A 163 5.36 5.80 -23.67
N TRP A 164 4.97 4.56 -23.99
CA TRP A 164 4.29 4.25 -25.25
C TRP A 164 2.98 5.02 -25.43
N VAL A 165 2.19 5.15 -24.36
CA VAL A 165 0.93 5.90 -24.37
C VAL A 165 1.19 7.39 -24.53
N VAL A 166 2.10 7.97 -23.75
CA VAL A 166 2.40 9.41 -23.77
C VAL A 166 2.90 9.86 -25.15
N GLU A 167 3.70 9.04 -25.84
CA GLU A 167 4.15 9.32 -27.21
C GLU A 167 3.01 9.42 -28.26
N ARG A 168 1.80 8.93 -27.93
CA ARG A 168 0.67 8.76 -28.85
C ARG A 168 -0.61 9.45 -28.38
N LEU A 169 -0.53 10.25 -27.31
CA LEU A 169 -1.62 11.10 -26.84
C LEU A 169 -1.77 12.38 -27.67
#